data_AF-A0A7X9BRB3-F1
#
_entry.id   AF-A0A7X9BRB3-F1
#
_cell.length_a   1.000
_cell.length_b   1.000
_cell.length_c   1.000
_cell.angle_alpha   90.00
_cell.angle_beta   90.00
_cell.angle_gamma   90.00
#
_symmetry.space_group_name_H-M   'P 1'
#
loop_
_entity.id
_entity.type
_entity.pdbx_description
1 polymer ?
#
loop_
_entity_poly.entity_id
_entity_poly.type
_entity_poly.pdbx_seq_one_letter_code
_entity_poly.pdbx_strand_id
1 'polypeptide(L)'
;MNTQGWIRGIMAKNMESDKFLRHVAECFSREFGMPVKVIEKDEEYLIKLDQYEDTITKNAVHELKKRGAYTLDETLLDKLRKKGFNLIKREANI
;
A
#
# COMPACT_ATOMS: atom_id res chain seq x y z
N MET A 1 7.64 -7.50 -3.22
CA MET A 1 7.60 -6.60 -4.41
C MET A 1 8.90 -6.70 -5.23
N ASN A 2 8.88 -7.01 -6.53
CA ASN A 2 10.09 -7.14 -7.40
C ASN A 2 10.08 -6.15 -8.59
N THR A 3 9.76 -4.88 -8.35
CA THR A 3 9.88 -3.83 -9.38
C THR A 3 11.15 -3.03 -9.13
N GLN A 4 11.95 -2.77 -10.17
CA GLN A 4 13.14 -1.92 -10.05
C GLN A 4 12.74 -0.53 -9.52
N GLY A 5 13.43 -0.03 -8.49
CA GLY A 5 13.00 1.16 -7.74
C GLY A 5 12.82 2.43 -8.58
N TRP A 6 13.56 2.57 -9.68
CA TRP A 6 13.40 3.69 -10.61
C TRP A 6 12.08 3.64 -11.38
N ILE A 7 11.62 2.45 -11.81
CA ILE A 7 10.30 2.26 -12.44
C ILE A 7 9.22 2.67 -11.45
N ARG A 8 9.35 2.23 -10.19
CA ARG A 8 8.42 2.60 -9.12
C ARG A 8 8.42 4.11 -8.85
N GLY A 9 9.58 4.75 -8.89
CA GLY A 9 9.70 6.21 -8.81
C GLY A 9 9.01 6.95 -9.96
N ILE A 10 9.10 6.43 -11.20
CA ILE A 10 8.37 6.99 -12.36
C ILE A 10 6.87 6.85 -12.16
N MET A 11 6.39 5.70 -11.69
CA MET A 11 4.97 5.48 -11.37
C MET A 11 4.51 6.46 -10.27
N ALA A 12 5.28 6.61 -9.20
CA ALA A 12 4.98 7.53 -8.12
C ALA A 12 4.93 8.99 -8.60
N LYS A 13 5.68 9.38 -9.63
CA LYS A 13 5.58 10.73 -10.21
C LYS A 13 4.36 10.91 -11.11
N ASN A 14 4.12 9.97 -12.02
CA ASN A 14 3.22 10.18 -13.16
C ASN A 14 1.84 9.51 -13.04
N MET A 15 1.66 8.57 -12.11
CA MET A 15 0.37 7.90 -11.89
C MET A 15 -0.56 8.78 -11.04
N GLU A 16 -1.87 8.70 -11.20
CA GLU A 16 -2.80 9.35 -10.27
C GLU A 16 -2.71 8.75 -8.86
N SER A 17 -2.99 9.55 -7.83
CA SER A 17 -2.87 9.12 -6.43
C SER A 17 -3.76 7.92 -6.11
N ASP A 18 -4.99 7.88 -6.63
CA ASP A 18 -5.94 6.77 -6.45
C ASP A 18 -5.41 5.49 -7.10
N LYS A 19 -4.91 5.58 -8.33
CA LYS A 19 -4.34 4.46 -9.09
C LYS A 19 -3.09 3.92 -8.40
N PHE A 20 -2.25 4.82 -7.90
CA PHE A 20 -1.03 4.44 -7.18
C PHE A 20 -1.36 3.71 -5.87
N LEU A 21 -2.35 4.20 -5.11
CA LEU A 21 -2.81 3.52 -3.90
C LEU A 21 -3.39 2.13 -4.20
N ARG A 22 -4.24 2.00 -5.22
CA ARG A 22 -4.79 0.70 -5.64
C ARG A 22 -3.69 -0.28 -6.04
N HIS A 23 -2.68 0.21 -6.76
CA HIS A 23 -1.54 -0.59 -7.13
C HIS A 23 -0.70 -1.05 -5.92
N VAL A 24 -0.52 -0.20 -4.89
CA VAL A 24 0.10 -0.60 -3.61
C VAL A 24 -0.73 -1.69 -2.91
N ALA A 25 -2.04 -1.50 -2.82
CA ALA A 25 -2.95 -2.47 -2.22
C ALA A 25 -2.89 -3.84 -2.93
N GLU A 26 -2.89 -3.85 -4.26
CA GLU A 26 -2.70 -5.07 -5.07
C GLU A 26 -1.34 -5.74 -4.84
N CYS A 27 -0.28 -4.96 -4.60
CA CYS A 27 1.02 -5.51 -4.20
C CYS A 27 0.91 -6.24 -2.87
N PHE A 28 0.25 -5.67 -1.86
CA PHE A 28 0.02 -6.36 -0.58
C PHE A 28 -0.80 -7.62 -0.74
N SER A 29 -1.85 -7.59 -1.56
CA SER A 29 -2.67 -8.78 -1.82
C SER A 29 -1.82 -9.93 -2.37
N ARG A 30 -0.96 -9.64 -3.34
CA ARG A 30 -0.05 -10.63 -3.93
C ARG A 30 1.03 -11.09 -2.96
N GLU A 31 1.60 -10.15 -2.20
CA GLU A 31 2.71 -10.45 -1.28
C GLU A 31 2.28 -11.29 -0.08
N PHE A 32 1.09 -11.02 0.47
CA PHE A 32 0.59 -11.71 1.65
C PHE A 32 -0.42 -12.82 1.34
N GLY A 33 -0.83 -12.97 0.08
CA GLY A 33 -1.84 -13.95 -0.32
C GLY A 33 -3.20 -13.67 0.31
N MET A 34 -3.51 -12.39 0.57
CA MET A 34 -4.72 -11.95 1.26
C MET A 34 -5.59 -11.10 0.33
N PRO A 35 -6.93 -11.19 0.44
CA PRO A 35 -7.80 -10.31 -0.33
C PRO A 35 -7.62 -8.86 0.11
N VAL A 36 -7.59 -7.93 -0.85
CA VAL A 36 -7.52 -6.50 -0.58
C VAL A 36 -8.72 -5.77 -1.17
N LYS A 37 -9.21 -4.74 -0.47
CA LYS A 37 -10.21 -3.81 -0.98
C LYS A 37 -9.81 -2.38 -0.67
N VAL A 38 -9.96 -1.50 -1.66
CA VAL A 38 -9.82 -0.05 -1.51
C VAL A 38 -11.16 0.59 -1.80
N ILE A 39 -11.78 1.14 -0.77
CA ILE A 39 -13.06 1.84 -0.83
C ILE A 39 -12.77 3.33 -0.74
N GLU A 40 -13.19 4.07 -1.75
CA GLU A 40 -13.11 5.52 -1.75
C GLU A 40 -14.29 6.11 -0.99
N LYS A 41 -14.00 7.06 -0.10
CA LYS A 41 -14.96 7.95 0.54
C LYS A 41 -14.54 9.40 0.21
N ASP A 42 -15.34 10.39 0.61
CA ASP A 42 -15.15 11.80 0.25
C ASP A 42 -13.69 12.26 0.29
N GLU A 43 -13.08 12.28 1.48
CA GLU A 43 -11.70 12.79 1.66
C GLU A 43 -10.67 11.68 1.99
N GLU A 44 -11.11 10.44 2.11
CA GLU A 44 -10.29 9.32 2.56
C GLU A 44 -10.51 8.03 1.76
N TYR A 45 -9.52 7.16 1.80
CA TYR A 45 -9.61 5.77 1.37
C TYR A 45 -9.66 4.87 2.59
N LEU A 46 -10.58 3.91 2.59
CA LEU A 46 -10.57 2.77 3.50
C LEU A 46 -9.89 1.60 2.81
N ILE A 47 -8.81 1.11 3.41
CA ILE A 47 -8.03 -0.02 2.92
C ILE A 47 -8.32 -1.20 3.82
N LYS A 48 -8.83 -2.28 3.24
CA LYS A 48 -9.05 -3.55 3.94
C LYS A 48 -8.12 -4.61 3.37
N LEU A 49 -7.32 -5.22 4.23
CA LEU A 49 -6.48 -6.38 3.92
C LEU A 49 -6.97 -7.52 4.82
N ASP A 50 -7.73 -8.45 4.24
CA ASP A 50 -8.45 -9.49 5.00
C ASP A 50 -9.28 -8.89 6.16
N GLN A 51 -8.98 -9.25 7.42
CA GLN A 51 -9.63 -8.70 8.62
C GLN A 51 -9.06 -7.36 9.10
N TYR A 52 -7.92 -6.92 8.55
CA TYR A 52 -7.26 -5.69 8.97
C TYR A 52 -7.75 -4.52 8.12
N GLU A 53 -8.02 -3.39 8.75
CA GLU A 53 -8.41 -2.18 8.04
C GLU A 53 -7.80 -0.91 8.63
N ASP A 54 -7.53 0.05 7.76
CA ASP A 54 -7.09 1.39 8.14
C ASP A 54 -7.56 2.41 7.09
N THR A 55 -7.62 3.69 7.48
CA THR A 55 -7.97 4.78 6.58
C THR A 55 -6.76 5.64 6.25
N ILE A 56 -6.76 6.26 5.08
CA ILE A 56 -5.75 7.23 4.67
C ILE A 56 -6.39 8.36 3.88
N THR A 57 -6.07 9.61 4.22
CA THR A 57 -6.63 10.77 3.51
C THR A 57 -6.06 10.85 2.10
N LYS A 58 -6.85 11.38 1.16
CA LYS A 58 -6.41 11.62 -0.22
C LYS A 58 -5.15 12.49 -0.28
N ASN A 59 -5.06 13.50 0.59
CA ASN A 59 -3.89 14.34 0.71
C ASN A 59 -2.65 13.57 1.21
N ALA A 60 -2.82 12.70 2.21
CA ALA A 60 -1.70 11.88 2.70
C ALA A 60 -1.16 10.94 1.62
N VAL A 61 -2.04 10.32 0.81
CA VAL A 61 -1.62 9.49 -0.33
C VAL A 61 -0.77 10.30 -1.30
N HIS A 62 -1.23 11.50 -1.66
CA HIS A 62 -0.52 12.39 -2.58
C HIS A 62 0.87 12.78 -2.06
N GLU A 63 0.97 13.13 -0.78
CA GLU A 63 2.23 13.55 -0.18
C GLU A 63 3.20 12.38 0.02
N LEU A 64 2.72 11.21 0.46
CA LEU A 64 3.57 10.02 0.61
C LEU A 64 4.09 9.51 -0.74
N LYS A 65 3.27 9.58 -1.78
CA LYS A 65 3.66 9.27 -3.16
C LYS A 65 4.82 10.15 -3.66
N LYS A 66 4.85 11.43 -3.29
CA LYS A 66 5.95 12.34 -3.64
C LYS A 66 7.23 12.10 -2.85
N ARG A 67 7.11 11.68 -1.58
CA ARG A 67 8.25 11.51 -0.66
C ARG A 67 9.20 10.39 -1.07
N GLY A 68 8.68 9.34 -1.70
CA GLY A 68 9.52 8.24 -2.16
C GLY A 68 8.75 7.13 -2.84
N ALA A 69 9.48 6.29 -3.58
CA ALA A 69 8.92 5.20 -4.37
C ALA A 69 8.15 4.15 -3.52
N TYR A 70 8.51 4.01 -2.24
CA TYR A 70 7.96 3.02 -1.31
C TYR A 70 7.38 3.62 -0.02
N THR A 71 7.39 4.95 0.13
CA THR A 71 7.00 5.60 1.39
C THR A 71 5.53 5.37 1.73
N LEU A 72 4.66 5.27 0.72
CA LEU A 72 3.26 4.90 0.92
C LEU A 72 3.12 3.45 1.41
N ASP A 73 3.88 2.53 0.82
CA ASP A 73 3.90 1.11 1.20
C ASP A 73 4.31 0.94 2.67
N GLU A 74 5.43 1.54 3.08
CA GLU A 74 5.94 1.51 4.46
C GLU A 74 4.91 2.06 5.45
N THR A 75 4.32 3.22 5.13
CA THR A 75 3.34 3.87 6.01
C THR A 75 2.10 3.01 6.22
N LEU A 76 1.60 2.37 5.16
CA LEU A 76 0.43 1.49 5.25
C LEU A 76 0.75 0.21 6.02
N LEU A 77 1.92 -0.38 5.80
CA LEU A 77 2.33 -1.56 6.57
C LEU A 77 2.47 -1.24 8.06
N ASP A 78 3.06 -0.11 8.42
CA ASP A 78 3.19 0.28 9.83
C ASP A 78 1.83 0.55 10.48
N LYS A 79 0.89 1.12 9.74
CA LYS A 79 -0.51 1.26 10.17
C LYS A 79 -1.17 -0.09 10.44
N LEU A 80 -1.10 -1.02 9.49
CA LEU A 80 -1.64 -2.37 9.63
C LEU A 80 -0.97 -3.13 10.79
N ARG A 81 0.36 -3.01 10.95
CA ARG A 81 1.11 -3.62 12.07
C ARG A 81 0.61 -3.13 13.42
N LYS A 82 0.34 -1.83 13.57
CA LYS A 82 -0.27 -1.27 14.79
C LYS A 82 -1.67 -1.82 15.09
N LYS A 83 -2.34 -2.39 14.09
CA LYS A 83 -3.63 -3.10 14.20
C LYS A 83 -3.48 -4.61 14.39
N GLY A 84 -2.27 -5.12 14.61
CA GLY A 84 -2.00 -6.53 14.86
C GLY A 84 -1.63 -7.35 13.62
N PHE A 85 -1.48 -6.72 12.45
CA PHE A 85 -0.97 -7.42 11.27
C PHE A 85 0.50 -7.81 11.48
N ASN A 86 0.73 -9.10 11.73
CA ASN A 86 2.07 -9.66 11.79
C ASN A 86 2.46 -10.20 10.42
N LEU A 87 3.58 -9.71 9.91
CA LEU A 87 4.23 -10.31 8.75
C LEU A 87 4.70 -11.71 9.14
N ILE A 88 3.88 -12.72 8.86
CA ILE A 88 4.38 -14.09 8.81
C ILE A 88 5.26 -14.13 7.57
N LYS A 89 6.56 -13.88 7.77
CA LYS A 89 7.58 -14.17 6.76
C LYS A 89 7.32 -15.61 6.33
N ARG A 90 6.84 -15.82 5.10
CA ARG A 90 7.06 -17.12 4.48
C ARG A 90 8.58 -17.26 4.43
N GLU A 91 9.10 -18.16 5.24
CA GLU A 91 10.47 -18.63 5.07
C GLU A 91 10.65 -18.95 3.59
N ALA A 92 11.70 -18.36 3.02
CA ALA A 92 12.09 -18.65 1.67
C ALA A 92 12.25 -20.17 1.58
N ASN A 93 11.35 -20.83 0.83
CA ASN A 93 11.64 -22.17 0.38
C ASN A 93 12.87 -22.05 -0.54
N ILE A 94 13.87 -22.82 -0.12
CA ILE A 94 15.21 -23.04 -0.68
C ILE A 94 15.19 -23.16 -2.20
#